data_AF-A0A8T0CI73-F1
#
_entry.id   AF-A0A8T0CI73-F1
#
_cell.length_a   1.000
_cell.length_b   1.000
_cell.length_c   1.000
_cell.angle_alpha   90.00
_cell.angle_beta   90.00
_cell.angle_gamma   90.00
#
_symmetry.space_group_name_H-M   'P 1'
#
loop_
_entity.id
_entity.type
_entity.pdbx_description
1 polymer ?
#
loop_
_entity_poly.entity_id
_entity_poly.type
_entity_poly.pdbx_seq_one_letter_code
_entity_poly.pdbx_strand_id
1 'polypeptide(L)'
;MAGGSDVAEAKLSCAQCGKPAHLQCPKCVELKLPREDAAFCTQECFKASWSSHKSVHLKAKLSTLGTAELLGGGWQYCLKRGQGRTPKLPHFDWTGYVPWVPFFL
;
A
#
# COMPACT_ATOMS: atom_id res chain seq x y z
N MET A 1 -26.43 -26.39 -30.00
CA MET A 1 -26.94 -25.37 -29.05
C MET A 1 -25.83 -24.36 -28.82
N ALA A 2 -26.18 -23.08 -28.96
CA ALA A 2 -25.30 -21.92 -28.88
C ALA A 2 -24.87 -21.62 -27.44
N GLY A 3 -23.75 -20.92 -27.28
CA GLY A 3 -23.28 -20.40 -26.01
C GLY A 3 -21.88 -19.81 -26.08
N GLY A 4 -21.66 -18.88 -27.01
CA GLY A 4 -20.47 -18.03 -27.01
C GLY A 4 -20.52 -17.12 -25.78
N SER A 5 -19.66 -17.38 -24.81
CA SER A 5 -19.39 -16.45 -23.72
C SER A 5 -18.37 -15.44 -24.23
N ASP A 6 -18.84 -14.44 -24.96
CA ASP A 6 -18.16 -13.16 -25.10
C ASP A 6 -18.12 -12.49 -23.71
N VAL A 7 -17.17 -12.93 -22.89
CA VAL A 7 -16.62 -12.03 -21.87
C VAL A 7 -15.90 -10.99 -22.69
N ALA A 8 -16.46 -9.79 -22.77
CA ALA A 8 -15.78 -8.63 -23.32
C ALA A 8 -14.45 -8.49 -22.58
N GLU A 9 -13.42 -9.12 -23.15
CA GLU A 9 -12.01 -8.96 -22.87
C GLU A 9 -11.71 -7.52 -23.26
N ALA A 10 -12.07 -6.58 -22.38
CA ALA A 10 -11.47 -5.27 -22.37
C ALA A 10 -9.99 -5.55 -22.14
N LYS A 11 -9.24 -5.66 -23.24
CA LYS A 11 -7.82 -5.98 -23.28
C LYS A 11 -7.06 -4.82 -22.65
N LEU A 12 -7.05 -4.79 -21.31
CA LEU A 12 -6.35 -3.79 -20.54
C LEU A 12 -4.87 -3.92 -20.87
N SER A 13 -4.22 -2.80 -21.13
CA SER A 13 -2.78 -2.75 -21.35
C SER A 13 -2.07 -2.62 -20.02
N CYS A 14 -0.89 -3.23 -19.92
CA CYS A 14 -0.07 -3.14 -18.73
C CYS A 14 0.46 -1.72 -18.57
N ALA A 15 0.25 -1.12 -17.40
CA ALA A 15 0.69 0.24 -17.08
C ALA A 15 2.23 0.43 -17.06
N GLN A 16 3.01 -0.62 -17.27
CA GLN A 16 4.48 -0.54 -17.38
C GLN A 16 5.01 -0.79 -18.78
N CYS A 17 4.53 -1.83 -19.44
CA CYS A 17 5.13 -2.32 -20.69
C CYS A 17 4.16 -2.39 -21.87
N GLY A 18 2.89 -1.99 -21.66
CA GLY A 18 1.85 -1.94 -22.70
C GLY A 18 1.36 -3.30 -23.20
N LYS A 19 1.86 -4.42 -22.65
CA LYS A 19 1.43 -5.78 -22.99
C LYS A 19 0.05 -6.08 -22.40
N PRO A 20 -0.72 -7.06 -22.94
CA PRO A 20 -2.01 -7.42 -22.37
C PRO A 20 -1.86 -7.75 -20.88
N ALA A 21 -2.68 -7.10 -20.07
CA ALA A 21 -2.67 -7.22 -18.63
C ALA A 21 -3.71 -8.24 -18.16
N HIS A 22 -3.31 -9.09 -17.22
CA HIS A 22 -4.16 -10.13 -16.63
C HIS A 22 -4.23 -10.01 -15.10
N LEU A 23 -3.40 -9.17 -14.49
CA LEU A 23 -3.32 -8.91 -13.07
C LEU A 23 -3.81 -7.49 -12.77
N GLN A 24 -4.41 -7.30 -11.60
CA GLN A 24 -4.82 -5.98 -11.12
C GLN A 24 -4.39 -5.76 -9.68
N CYS A 25 -4.16 -4.50 -9.32
CA CYS A 25 -3.90 -4.13 -7.94
C CYS A 25 -5.18 -4.31 -7.09
N PRO A 26 -5.18 -5.19 -6.06
CA PRO A 26 -6.38 -5.45 -5.25
C PRO A 26 -6.84 -4.20 -4.50
N LYS A 27 -5.91 -3.31 -4.13
CA LYS A 27 -6.25 -2.05 -3.45
C LYS A 27 -6.94 -1.05 -4.39
N CYS A 28 -6.56 -1.01 -5.67
CA CYS A 28 -7.28 -0.18 -6.64
C CYS A 28 -8.71 -0.68 -6.86
N VAL A 29 -8.92 -2.00 -6.87
CA VAL A 29 -10.26 -2.59 -6.97
C VAL A 29 -11.11 -2.21 -5.75
N GLU A 30 -10.55 -2.31 -4.54
CA GLU A 30 -11.23 -1.92 -3.30
C GLU A 30 -11.58 -0.43 -3.27
N LEU A 31 -10.65 0.42 -3.70
CA LEU A 31 -10.83 1.87 -3.78
C LEU A 31 -11.65 2.32 -5.02
N LYS A 32 -12.12 1.38 -5.85
CA LYS A 32 -12.84 1.63 -7.11
C LYS A 32 -12.12 2.62 -8.04
N LEU A 33 -10.80 2.54 -8.09
CA LEU A 33 -9.95 3.34 -8.97
C LEU A 33 -9.94 2.78 -10.40
N PRO A 34 -9.58 3.59 -11.41
CA PRO A 34 -9.54 3.16 -12.81
C PRO A 34 -8.72 1.88 -12.96
N ARG A 35 -9.33 0.86 -13.58
CA ARG A 35 -8.71 -0.46 -13.77
C ARG A 35 -7.57 -0.42 -14.77
N GLU A 36 -7.63 0.49 -15.74
CA GLU A 36 -6.63 0.69 -16.79
C GLU A 36 -5.27 1.14 -16.24
N ASP A 37 -5.26 2.03 -15.25
CA ASP A 37 -4.04 2.55 -14.62
C ASP A 37 -3.38 1.57 -13.63
N ALA A 38 -4.09 0.49 -13.30
CA ALA A 38 -3.72 -0.47 -12.27
C ALA A 38 -3.67 -1.92 -12.79
N ALA A 39 -3.54 -2.09 -14.11
CA ALA A 39 -3.46 -3.38 -14.77
C ALA A 39 -2.01 -3.76 -15.10
N PHE A 40 -1.65 -5.01 -14.84
CA PHE A 40 -0.30 -5.54 -15.03
C PHE A 40 -0.32 -6.88 -15.75
N CYS A 41 0.68 -7.15 -16.58
CA CYS A 41 0.83 -8.45 -17.22
C CYS A 41 1.48 -9.49 -16.29
N THR A 42 2.42 -9.07 -15.43
CA THR A 42 3.20 -9.95 -14.54
C THR A 42 3.48 -9.30 -13.19
N GLN A 43 3.88 -10.11 -12.21
CA GLN A 43 4.29 -9.64 -10.89
C GLN A 43 5.53 -8.73 -10.96
N GLU A 44 6.44 -8.97 -11.92
CA GLU A 44 7.63 -8.13 -12.10
C GLU A 44 7.25 -6.72 -12.57
N CYS A 45 6.31 -6.59 -13.52
CA CYS A 45 5.78 -5.29 -13.90
C CYS A 45 5.05 -4.60 -12.73
N PHE A 46 4.34 -5.36 -11.89
CA PHE A 46 3.73 -4.80 -10.69
C PHE A 46 4.79 -4.21 -9.74
N LYS A 47 5.86 -4.97 -9.42
CA LYS A 47 6.95 -4.50 -8.55
C LYS A 47 7.70 -3.30 -9.14
N ALA A 48 8.01 -3.31 -10.44
CA ALA A 48 8.68 -2.21 -11.12
C ALA A 48 7.86 -0.91 -11.03
N SER A 49 6.54 -1.01 -11.17
CA SER A 49 5.63 0.15 -11.08
C SER A 49 5.33 0.61 -9.67
N TRP A 50 5.62 -0.20 -8.64
CA TRP A 50 5.06 -0.06 -7.30
C TRP A 50 5.34 1.31 -6.67
N SER A 51 6.56 1.81 -6.83
CA SER A 51 7.00 3.10 -6.28
C SER A 51 6.15 4.27 -6.79
N SER A 52 5.85 4.27 -8.10
CA SER A 52 4.99 5.28 -8.72
C SER A 52 3.50 5.01 -8.43
N HIS A 53 3.06 3.75 -8.54
CA HIS A 53 1.66 3.36 -8.38
C HIS A 53 1.11 3.64 -6.97
N LYS A 54 1.93 3.46 -5.92
CA LYS A 54 1.49 3.67 -4.52
C LYS A 54 1.03 5.11 -4.26
N SER A 55 1.52 6.09 -5.00
CA SER A 55 1.10 7.50 -4.88
C SER A 55 -0.36 7.72 -5.27
N VAL A 56 -0.88 6.93 -6.22
CA VAL A 56 -2.28 6.98 -6.66
C VAL A 56 -3.22 6.64 -5.50
N HIS A 57 -2.83 5.68 -4.65
CA HIS A 57 -3.58 5.35 -3.44
C HIS A 57 -3.59 6.49 -2.42
N LEU A 58 -2.50 7.23 -2.27
CA LEU A 58 -2.43 8.35 -1.33
C LEU A 58 -3.36 9.48 -1.76
N LYS A 59 -3.34 9.83 -3.05
CA LYS A 59 -4.24 10.85 -3.62
C LYS A 59 -5.71 10.45 -3.45
N ALA A 60 -6.06 9.20 -3.78
CA ALA A 60 -7.41 8.70 -3.58
C ALA A 60 -7.84 8.70 -2.11
N LYS A 61 -6.94 8.31 -1.19
CA LYS A 61 -7.23 8.28 0.24
C LYS A 61 -7.45 9.69 0.81
N LEU A 62 -6.71 10.69 0.35
CA LEU A 62 -6.92 12.08 0.75
C LEU A 62 -8.28 12.62 0.31
N SER A 63 -8.76 12.23 -0.87
CA SER A 63 -10.11 12.61 -1.35
C SER A 63 -11.22 12.00 -0.51
N THR A 64 -11.08 10.76 -0.04
CA THR A 64 -12.05 10.11 0.85
C THR A 64 -11.91 10.59 2.30
N LEU A 65 -10.73 11.05 2.70
CA LEU A 65 -10.36 11.47 4.05
C LEU A 65 -10.20 12.99 4.14
N GLY A 66 -11.02 13.76 3.42
CA GLY A 66 -10.96 15.22 3.35
C GLY A 66 -11.27 15.98 4.64
N THR A 67 -11.15 15.37 5.83
CA THR A 67 -11.46 16.06 7.10
C THR A 67 -10.63 15.58 8.31
N ALA A 68 -9.92 14.46 8.24
CA ALA A 68 -9.22 13.90 9.42
C ALA A 68 -7.77 14.40 9.61
N GLU A 69 -7.06 14.75 8.53
CA GLU A 69 -5.63 15.11 8.60
C GLU A 69 -5.35 16.58 8.94
N LEU A 70 -6.35 17.46 8.82
CA LEU A 70 -6.20 18.88 9.20
C LEU A 70 -6.57 19.14 10.67
N LEU A 71 -7.21 18.18 11.34
CA LEU A 71 -7.65 18.28 12.75
C LEU A 71 -7.01 17.21 13.65
N GLY A 72 -5.68 17.05 13.57
CA GLY A 72 -4.92 16.56 14.72
C GLY A 72 -4.96 15.05 15.02
N GLY A 73 -5.21 14.20 14.04
CA GLY A 73 -5.17 12.74 14.18
C GLY A 73 -3.80 12.08 13.94
N GLY A 74 -2.69 12.79 14.12
CA GLY A 74 -1.34 12.26 13.84
C GLY A 74 -0.98 11.04 14.69
N TRP A 75 0.00 10.26 14.21
CA TRP A 75 0.57 9.12 14.95
C TRP A 75 1.08 9.57 16.33
N GLN A 76 0.62 8.93 17.40
CA GLN A 76 1.03 9.25 18.78
C GLN A 76 1.86 8.10 19.38
N TYR A 77 2.90 8.45 20.12
CA TYR A 77 3.74 7.50 20.84
C TYR A 77 2.97 6.87 22.00
N CYS A 78 3.04 5.56 22.09
CA CYS A 78 2.47 4.79 23.18
C CYS A 78 3.35 4.94 24.43
N LEU A 79 2.78 5.45 25.51
CA LEU A 79 3.46 5.54 26.81
C LEU A 79 2.96 4.45 27.75
N LYS A 80 3.79 4.09 28.75
CA LYS A 80 3.43 3.24 29.90
C LYS A 80 2.65 1.96 29.50
N ARG A 81 3.20 1.16 28.57
CA ARG A 81 2.58 -0.09 28.09
C ARG A 81 1.11 0.06 27.62
N GLY A 82 0.74 1.19 27.03
CA GLY A 82 -0.61 1.39 26.47
C GLY A 82 -1.50 2.38 27.22
N GLN A 83 -1.10 2.86 28.39
CA GLN A 83 -1.94 3.70 29.24
C GLN A 83 -2.04 5.17 28.79
N GLY A 84 -1.21 5.62 27.84
CA GLY A 84 -1.26 6.99 27.34
C GLY A 84 -0.71 7.12 25.93
N ARG A 85 -1.10 8.21 25.27
CA ARG A 85 -0.65 8.58 23.93
C ARG A 85 -0.12 10.02 23.96
N THR A 86 1.00 10.28 23.30
CA THR A 86 1.59 11.63 23.21
C THR A 86 2.07 11.92 21.79
N PRO A 87 1.86 13.15 21.27
CA PRO A 87 2.47 13.56 20.00
C PRO A 87 3.97 13.87 20.14
N LYS A 88 4.47 14.14 21.36
CA LYS A 88 5.88 14.46 21.61
C LYS A 88 6.69 13.18 21.82
N LEU A 89 7.80 13.04 21.11
CA LEU A 89 8.75 11.93 21.26
C LEU A 89 9.25 11.86 22.72
N PRO A 90 8.90 10.81 23.48
CA PRO A 90 9.36 10.66 24.85
C PRO A 90 10.80 10.15 24.89
N HIS A 91 11.52 10.48 25.96
CA HIS A 91 12.84 9.92 26.23
C HIS A 91 12.71 8.44 26.56
N PHE A 92 13.33 7.60 25.74
CA PHE A 92 13.40 6.16 25.99
C PHE A 92 14.84 5.82 26.38
N ASP A 93 15.05 5.33 27.60
CA ASP A 93 16.32 4.78 28.05
C ASP A 93 16.53 3.38 27.43
N TRP A 94 16.79 3.34 26.12
CA TRP A 94 17.21 2.13 25.40
C TRP A 94 18.65 1.70 25.77
N THR A 95 19.14 2.09 26.95
CA THR A 95 20.44 1.69 27.49
C THR A 95 20.37 0.29 28.09
N GLY A 96 19.86 -0.67 27.32
CA GLY A 96 20.04 -2.08 27.61
C GLY A 96 21.47 -2.46 27.26
N TYR A 97 22.21 -3.03 28.22
CA TYR A 97 23.46 -3.72 27.90
C TYR A 97 23.12 -4.81 26.88
N VAL A 98 23.75 -4.79 25.71
CA VAL A 98 23.60 -5.86 24.72
C VAL A 98 24.67 -6.90 25.07
N PRO A 99 24.33 -8.00 25.79
CA PRO A 99 25.32 -9.03 26.02
C PRO A 99 25.73 -9.62 24.67
N TRP A 100 27.01 -9.49 24.35
CA TRP A 100 27.61 -10.15 23.20
C TRP A 100 27.54 -11.66 23.47
N VAL A 101 26.62 -12.36 22.80
CA VAL A 101 26.60 -13.83 22.82
C VAL A 101 27.64 -14.32 21.82
N PRO A 102 28.74 -14.97 22.26
CA PRO A 102 29.64 -15.62 21.32
C PRO A 102 28.89 -16.69 20.56
N PHE A 103 28.94 -16.61 19.23
CA PHE A 103 28.48 -17.63 18.31
C PHE A 103 29.40 -18.85 18.49
N PHE A 104 29.02 -19.78 19.36
CA PHE A 104 29.74 -21.06 19.50
C PHE A 104 29.52 -21.86 18.21
N LEU A 105 30.63 -22.14 17.52
CA LEU A 105 30.73 -22.95 16.31
C LEU A 105 30.61 -24.44 16.66
#